data_AF-A0A947D5V7-F1
#
_entry.id   AF-A0A947D5V7-F1
#
_cell.length_a   1.000
_cell.length_b   1.000
_cell.length_c   1.000
_cell.angle_alpha   90.00
_cell.angle_beta   90.00
_cell.angle_gamma   90.00
#
_symmetry.space_group_name_H-M   'P 1'
#
loop_
_entity.id
_entity.type
_entity.pdbx_description
1 polymer ?
#
loop_
_entity_poly.entity_id
_entity_poly.type
_entity_poly.pdbx_seq_one_letter_code
_entity_poly.pdbx_strand_id
1 'polypeptide(L)' 'MSELTEMDRAIAAQSELADALSSVRGVNGIGVGAGRVPGTYALYVAVSDKRAAKSVPDSCSGLDVVVDVVGRVSHL' A
#
# COMPACT_ATOMS: atom_id res chain seq x y z
N MET A 1 -16.40 -20.13 -13.79
CA MET A 1 -15.17 -19.64 -13.13
C MET A 1 -15.46 -18.20 -12.78
N SER A 2 -15.64 -17.88 -11.50
CA SER A 2 -15.84 -16.47 -11.12
C SER A 2 -14.53 -15.75 -11.38
N GLU A 3 -14.54 -14.81 -12.33
CA GLU A 3 -13.45 -13.87 -12.49
C GLU A 3 -13.31 -13.14 -11.15
N LEU A 4 -12.14 -13.30 -10.49
CA LEU A 4 -11.78 -12.44 -9.37
C LEU A 4 -11.92 -11.01 -9.86
N THR A 5 -12.76 -10.23 -9.17
CA THR A 5 -12.94 -8.84 -9.53
C THR A 5 -11.60 -8.12 -9.37
N GLU A 6 -11.42 -7.01 -10.08
CA GLU A 6 -10.20 -6.21 -9.97
C GLU A 6 -9.96 -5.76 -8.51
N MET A 7 -11.05 -5.57 -7.76
CA MET A 7 -11.04 -5.30 -6.32
C MET A 7 -10.49 -6.48 -5.50
N ASP A 8 -10.89 -7.72 -5.81
CA ASP A 8 -10.37 -8.91 -5.11
C ASP A 8 -8.86 -9.09 -5.34
N ARG A 9 -8.38 -8.79 -6.54
CA ARG A 9 -6.94 -8.77 -6.84
C ARG A 9 -6.22 -7.70 -6.02
N ALA A 10 -6.81 -6.52 -5.87
CA ALA A 10 -6.25 -5.44 -5.07
C ALA A 10 -6.19 -5.77 -3.58
N ILE A 11 -7.21 -6.45 -3.03
CA ILE A 11 -7.22 -6.93 -1.64
C ILE A 11 -6.15 -8.02 -1.42
N ALA A 12 -5.99 -8.94 -2.38
CA ALA A 12 -4.94 -9.95 -2.31
C ALA A 12 -3.53 -9.32 -2.32
N ALA A 13 -3.30 -8.35 -3.23
CA ALA A 13 -2.04 -7.61 -3.30
C ALA A 13 -1.79 -6.75 -2.03
N GLN A 14 -2.83 -6.19 -1.42
CA GLN A 14 -2.72 -5.49 -0.14
C GLN A 14 -2.22 -6.43 0.97
N SER A 15 -2.75 -7.65 1.03
CA SER A 15 -2.33 -8.66 2.02
C SER A 15 -0.89 -9.09 1.79
N GLU A 16 -0.51 -9.36 0.54
CA GLU A 16 0.87 -9.68 0.15
C GLU A 16 1.85 -8.56 0.55
N LEU A 17 1.49 -7.30 0.28
CA LEU A 17 2.31 -6.16 0.63
C LEU A 17 2.43 -5.98 2.15
N ALA A 18 1.35 -6.26 2.90
CA ALA A 18 1.37 -6.24 4.37
C ALA A 18 2.33 -7.29 4.94
N ASP A 19 2.33 -8.50 4.39
CA ASP A 19 3.25 -9.54 4.81
C ASP A 19 4.71 -9.16 4.49
N ALA A 20 4.96 -8.63 3.29
CA ALA A 20 6.29 -8.17 2.87
C ALA A 20 6.83 -7.03 3.75
N LEU A 21 5.96 -6.12 4.20
CA LEU A 21 6.32 -4.95 5.01
C LEU A 21 6.20 -5.17 6.52
N SER A 22 5.76 -6.35 6.97
CA SER A 22 5.51 -6.66 8.39
C SER A 22 6.72 -6.42 9.31
N SER A 23 7.94 -6.55 8.78
CA SER A 23 9.20 -6.31 9.51
C SER A 23 9.74 -4.88 9.37
N VAL A 24 9.14 -4.06 8.50
CA VAL A 24 9.59 -2.69 8.22
C VAL A 24 9.05 -1.75 9.30
N ARG A 25 9.95 -1.34 10.19
CA ARG A 25 9.62 -0.35 11.22
C ARG A 25 9.25 0.99 10.57
N GLY A 26 8.12 1.55 11.01
CA GLY A 26 7.64 2.84 10.54
C GLY A 26 6.59 2.76 9.43
N VAL A 27 6.14 1.56 9.05
CA VAL A 27 4.89 1.40 8.28
C VAL A 27 3.71 1.52 9.25
N ASN A 28 2.81 2.46 8.98
CA ASN A 28 1.65 2.76 9.83
C ASN A 28 0.36 2.10 9.32
N GLY A 29 0.28 1.80 8.03
CA GLY A 29 -0.89 1.18 7.44
C GLY A 29 -0.77 1.02 5.92
N ILE A 30 -1.55 0.10 5.39
CA ILE A 30 -1.64 -0.20 3.95
C ILE A 30 -3.11 -0.24 3.56
N GLY A 31 -3.49 0.46 2.50
CA GLY A 31 -4.84 0.51 1.99
C GLY A 31 -4.91 0.31 0.47
N VAL A 32 -6.10 0.05 -0.04
CA VAL A 32 -6.40 0.06 -1.48
C VAL A 32 -7.14 1.35 -1.80
N GLY A 33 -6.72 2.04 -2.86
CA GLY A 33 -7.36 3.26 -3.33
C GLY A 33 -7.44 3.30 -4.85
N ALA A 34 -8.01 4.39 -5.39
CA ALA A 34 -8.03 4.63 -6.82
C ALA A 34 -6.60 4.82 -7.36
N GLY A 35 -6.33 4.22 -8.52
CA GLY A 35 -5.06 4.37 -9.22
C GLY A 35 -4.93 5.69 -9.97
N ARG A 36 -3.78 5.89 -10.61
CA ARG A 36 -3.51 7.07 -11.46
C ARG A 36 -4.40 7.14 -12.70
N VAL A 37 -4.94 6.00 -13.14
CA VAL A 37 -5.82 5.89 -14.30
C VAL A 37 -7.25 5.68 -13.80
N PRO A 38 -8.26 6.37 -14.37
CA PRO A 38 -9.65 6.14 -14.01
C PRO A 38 -10.04 4.67 -14.18
N GLY A 39 -10.64 4.09 -13.14
CA GLY A 39 -11.08 2.69 -13.14
C GLY A 39 -10.04 1.68 -12.69
N THR A 40 -8.80 2.10 -12.36
CA THR A 40 -7.77 1.20 -11.81
C THR A 40 -7.61 1.38 -10.30
N TYR A 41 -6.92 0.44 -9.67
CA TYR A 41 -6.56 0.48 -8.26
C TYR A 41 -5.06 0.69 -8.04
N ALA A 42 -4.70 1.19 -6.86
CA ALA A 42 -3.34 1.29 -6.36
C ALA A 42 -3.29 0.97 -4.87
N LEU A 43 -2.11 0.57 -4.39
CA LEU A 43 -1.86 0.33 -2.97
C LEU A 43 -1.27 1.59 -2.34
N TYR A 44 -1.80 2.00 -1.20
CA TYR A 44 -1.34 3.17 -0.47
C TYR A 44 -0.66 2.73 0.82
N VAL A 45 0.57 3.16 1.04
CA VAL A 45 1.36 2.83 2.23
C VAL A 45 1.63 4.10 3.01
N ALA A 46 1.07 4.18 4.21
CA ALA A 46 1.36 5.25 5.15
C ALA A 46 2.63 4.89 5.94
N VAL A 47 3.62 5.77 5.92
CA VAL A 47 4.88 5.59 6.66
C VAL A 47 5.20 6.78 7.56
N SER A 48 5.92 6.53 8.66
CA SER A 48 6.28 7.54 9.65
C SER A 48 7.50 8.38 9.28
N ASP A 49 8.33 7.89 8.35
CA ASP A 49 9.58 8.56 7.98
C ASP A 49 10.09 8.12 6.59
N LYS A 50 11.08 8.88 6.11
CA LYS A 50 11.71 8.65 4.80
C LYS A 50 12.55 7.38 4.72
N ARG A 51 12.96 6.79 5.85
CA ARG A 51 13.72 5.53 5.86
C ARG A 51 12.78 4.37 5.58
N ALA A 52 11.62 4.33 6.25
CA ALA A 52 10.56 3.38 5.97
C ALA A 52 10.08 3.49 4.51
N ALA A 53 9.91 4.72 4.00
CA ALA A 53 9.52 4.94 2.59
C ALA A 53 10.45 4.24 1.58
N LYS A 54 11.77 4.25 1.83
CA LYS A 54 12.76 3.59 0.95
C LYS A 54 12.72 2.07 0.98
N SER A 55 12.07 1.49 1.98
CA SER A 55 11.90 0.04 2.12
C SER A 55 10.59 -0.45 1.50
N VAL A 56 9.74 0.47 1.03
CA VAL A 56 8.49 0.13 0.35
C VAL A 56 8.78 -0.06 -1.14
N PRO A 57 8.36 -1.17 -1.77
CA PRO A 57 8.50 -1.37 -3.22
C PRO A 57 7.58 -0.41 -3.98
N ASP A 58 7.96 -0.04 -5.21
CA ASP A 58 7.16 0.86 -6.06
C ASP A 58 5.92 0.18 -6.67
N SER A 59 5.85 -1.16 -6.61
CA SER A 59 4.74 -1.96 -7.14
C SER A 59 4.61 -3.29 -6.40
N CYS A 60 3.39 -3.84 -6.30
CA CYS A 60 3.13 -5.18 -5.75
C CYS A 60 2.00 -5.85 -6.55
N SER A 61 2.23 -7.10 -6.97
CA SER A 61 1.26 -7.87 -7.77
C SER A 61 0.68 -7.12 -8.99
N GLY A 62 1.52 -6.28 -9.62
CA GLY A 62 1.17 -5.48 -10.80
C GLY A 62 0.39 -4.19 -10.51
N LEU A 63 0.12 -3.87 -9.24
CA LEU A 63 -0.45 -2.60 -8.82
C LEU A 63 0.64 -1.62 -8.42
N ASP A 64 0.44 -0.34 -8.77
CA ASP A 64 1.26 0.76 -8.30
C ASP A 64 1.18 0.85 -6.77
N VAL A 65 2.32 1.10 -6.12
CA VAL A 65 2.39 1.41 -4.70
C VAL A 65 2.70 2.90 -4.52
N VAL A 66 1.82 3.59 -3.82
CA VAL A 66 1.93 5.00 -3.49
C VAL A 66 2.30 5.13 -2.02
N VAL A 67 3.43 5.78 -1.76
CA VAL A 67 3.93 5.98 -0.39
C VAL A 67 3.58 7.39 0.07
N ASP A 68 2.92 7.49 1.22
CA ASP A 68 2.66 8.75 1.89
C ASP A 68 3.42 8.82 3.22
N VAL A 69 4.23 9.87 3.39
CA VAL A 69 4.97 10.11 4.62
C VAL A 69 4.08 10.93 5.54
N VAL A 70 3.31 10.21 6.36
CA VAL A 70 2.38 10.81 7.30
C VAL A 70 3.13 11.18 8.56
N GLY A 71 3.24 12.49 8.84
CA GLY A 71 3.78 12.97 10.11
C GLY A 71 2.99 12.35 11.27
N ARG A 72 3.68 11.99 12.37
CA ARG A 72 2.98 11.54 13.59
C ARG A 72 1.94 12.58 13.99
N VAL A 73 0.67 12.21 13.93
CA VAL A 73 -0.38 12.96 14.63
C VAL A 73 -0.20 12.61 16.11
N SER A 74 0.64 13.37 16.79
CA SER A 74 0.68 13.35 18.25
C SER A 74 -0.62 13.98 18.72
N HIS A 75 -1.58 13.16 19.18
CA HIS A 75 -2.66 13.69 20.00
C HIS A 75 -2.01 14.32 21.24
N LEU A 76 -2.03 15.65 21.30
CA LEU A 76 -1.69 16.44 22.48
C LEU A 76 -2.78 16.29 23.55
#